data_AF-A0A934IWW6-F1
#
_entry.id   AF-A0A934IWW6-F1
#
_cell.length_a   1.000
_cell.length_b   1.000
_cell.length_c   1.000
_cell.angle_alpha   90.00
_cell.angle_beta   90.00
_cell.angle_gamma   90.00
#
_symmetry.space_group_name_H-M   'P 1'
#
loop_
_entity.id
_entity.type
_entity.pdbx_description
1 polymer ?
#
loop_
_entity_poly.entity_id
_entity_poly.type
_entity_poly.pdbx_seq_one_letter_code
_entity_poly.pdbx_strand_id
1 'polypeptide(L)'
;MPFGTTPFTRAHVSDLKSAIRDRYPEIKSSHVDEAIAFGFGFDTYAALLPVLIMADQTSCLTAQLVPDWFAVRLAQHGYDPMRYADLRHILWSSVPETRPAAKHRQEAARDMFRPRPANDS
;
A
#
# COMPACT_ATOMS: atom_id res chain seq x y z
N MET A 1 15.45 8.58 6.70
CA MET A 1 14.35 8.59 5.72
C MET A 1 13.10 8.09 6.42
N PRO A 2 11.96 8.80 6.39
CA PRO A 2 10.73 8.26 6.96
C PRO A 2 10.31 7.03 6.14
N PHE A 3 9.99 5.94 6.82
CA PHE A 3 9.41 4.74 6.25
C PHE A 3 7.90 4.79 6.50
N GLY A 4 7.10 4.74 5.44
CA GLY A 4 5.65 4.59 5.52
C GLY A 4 5.24 3.14 5.32
N THR A 5 4.25 2.68 6.09
CA THR A 5 3.55 1.42 5.81
C THR A 5 2.30 1.73 4.99
N THR A 6 2.06 0.95 3.95
CA THR A 6 0.88 1.08 3.09
C THR A 6 0.00 -0.18 3.18
N PRO A 7 -1.33 -0.07 3.02
CA PRO A 7 -2.20 -1.24 2.97
C PRO A 7 -1.79 -2.18 1.83
N PHE A 8 -1.57 -3.45 2.15
CA PHE A 8 -1.12 -4.43 1.16
C PHE A 8 -2.29 -5.26 0.68
N THR A 9 -3.08 -4.70 -0.23
CA THR A 9 -4.33 -5.29 -0.75
C THR A 9 -4.49 -4.98 -2.24
N ARG A 10 -5.28 -5.77 -2.98
CA ARG A 10 -5.51 -5.51 -4.42
C ARG A 10 -6.24 -4.18 -4.64
N ALA A 11 -7.23 -3.87 -3.81
CA ALA A 11 -7.97 -2.60 -3.87
C ALA A 11 -7.02 -1.41 -3.72
N HIS A 12 -6.17 -1.43 -2.68
CA HIS A 12 -5.23 -0.34 -2.46
C HIS A 12 -4.21 -0.19 -3.60
N VAL A 13 -3.67 -1.30 -4.12
CA VAL A 13 -2.75 -1.27 -5.27
C VAL A 13 -3.45 -0.68 -6.51
N SER A 14 -4.72 -0.99 -6.72
CA SER A 14 -5.53 -0.42 -7.80
C SER A 14 -5.75 1.09 -7.61
N ASP A 15 -6.08 1.53 -6.40
CA ASP A 15 -6.28 2.96 -6.10
C ASP A 15 -4.98 3.75 -6.26
N LEU A 16 -3.87 3.19 -5.77
CA LEU A 16 -2.55 3.78 -5.92
C LEU A 16 -2.18 3.93 -7.40
N LYS A 17 -2.42 2.89 -8.20
CA LYS A 17 -2.22 2.94 -9.65
C LYS A 17 -3.06 4.03 -10.30
N SER A 18 -4.34 4.14 -9.95
CA SER A 18 -5.23 5.17 -10.47
C SER A 18 -4.71 6.57 -10.11
N ALA A 19 -4.37 6.82 -8.85
CA ALA A 19 -3.84 8.11 -8.40
C ALA A 19 -2.53 8.50 -9.12
N ILE A 20 -1.64 7.53 -9.37
CA ILE A 20 -0.42 7.76 -10.14
C ILE A 20 -0.75 8.13 -11.59
N ARG A 21 -1.66 7.39 -12.22
CA ARG A 21 -2.03 7.60 -13.64
C ARG A 21 -2.82 8.87 -13.87
N ASP A 22 -3.62 9.30 -12.91
CA ASP A 22 -4.34 10.57 -12.97
C ASP A 22 -3.37 11.76 -12.93
N ARG A 23 -2.30 11.65 -12.14
CA ARG A 23 -1.27 12.70 -12.04
C ARG A 23 -0.22 12.64 -13.15
N TYR A 24 0.13 11.44 -13.61
CA TYR A 24 1.18 11.19 -14.61
C TYR A 24 0.65 10.30 -15.73
N PRO A 25 -0.26 10.81 -16.59
CA PRO A 25 -0.91 10.03 -17.64
C PRO A 25 0.06 9.53 -18.72
N GLU A 26 1.25 10.11 -18.82
CA GLU A 26 2.30 9.68 -19.74
C GLU A 26 2.93 8.34 -19.35
N ILE A 27 2.80 7.91 -18.08
CA ILE A 27 3.34 6.63 -17.63
C ILE A 27 2.38 5.51 -18.05
N LYS A 28 2.87 4.59 -18.87
CA LYS A 28 2.11 3.40 -19.27
C LYS A 28 1.63 2.61 -18.05
N SER A 29 0.38 2.17 -18.11
CA SER A 29 -0.28 1.37 -17.08
C SER A 29 0.56 0.18 -16.60
N SER A 30 1.12 -0.58 -17.54
CA SER A 30 1.95 -1.76 -17.23
C SER A 30 3.27 -1.39 -16.56
N HIS A 31 3.85 -0.23 -16.85
CA HIS A 31 5.08 0.23 -16.19
C HIS A 31 4.79 0.69 -14.76
N VAL A 32 3.60 1.25 -14.50
CA VAL A 32 3.15 1.53 -13.12
C VAL A 32 2.99 0.24 -12.33
N ASP A 33 2.36 -0.78 -12.91
CA ASP A 33 2.20 -2.09 -12.27
C ASP A 33 3.55 -2.70 -11.85
N GLU A 34 4.50 -2.71 -12.79
CA GLU A 34 5.87 -3.19 -12.56
C GLU A 34 6.61 -2.36 -11.51
N ALA A 35 6.46 -1.03 -11.53
CA ALA A 35 7.09 -0.16 -10.55
C ALA A 35 6.51 -0.32 -9.14
N ILE A 36 5.18 -0.51 -9.01
CA ILE A 36 4.55 -0.83 -7.73
C ILE A 36 5.07 -2.17 -7.20
N ALA A 37 5.14 -3.20 -8.05
CA ALA A 37 5.66 -4.50 -7.68
C ALA A 37 7.11 -4.42 -7.17
N PHE A 38 7.96 -3.71 -7.91
CA PHE A 38 9.35 -3.51 -7.53
C PHE A 38 9.49 -2.68 -6.24
N GLY A 39 8.63 -1.69 -6.04
CA GLY A 39 8.53 -0.92 -4.79
C GLY A 39 8.18 -1.79 -3.56
N PHE A 40 7.43 -2.88 -3.77
CA PHE A 40 7.15 -3.89 -2.74
C PHE A 40 8.22 -5.01 -2.65
N GLY A 41 9.27 -4.94 -3.48
CA GLY A 41 10.35 -5.93 -3.50
C GLY A 41 10.11 -7.15 -4.40
N PHE A 42 9.15 -7.08 -5.33
CA PHE A 42 8.89 -8.13 -6.31
C PHE A 42 9.50 -7.78 -7.67
N ASP A 43 10.07 -8.76 -8.36
CA ASP A 43 10.68 -8.53 -9.69
C ASP A 43 9.66 -8.19 -10.78
N THR A 44 8.42 -8.66 -10.65
CA THR A 44 7.34 -8.44 -11.62
C THR A 44 5.98 -8.32 -10.94
N TYR A 45 5.02 -7.68 -11.61
CA TYR A 45 3.63 -7.62 -11.12
C TYR A 45 2.97 -9.01 -11.08
N ALA A 46 3.33 -9.90 -12.00
CA ALA A 46 2.86 -11.28 -12.00
C ALA A 46 3.27 -12.05 -10.73
N ALA A 47 4.49 -11.79 -10.21
CA ALA A 47 4.96 -12.39 -8.95
C ALA A 47 4.25 -11.80 -7.72
N LEU A 48 3.89 -10.52 -7.75
CA LEU A 48 3.14 -9.85 -6.68
C LEU A 48 1.69 -10.36 -6.56
N LEU A 49 1.03 -10.64 -7.69
CA LEU A 49 -0.41 -10.87 -7.75
C LEU A 49 -0.93 -12.00 -6.84
N PRO A 50 -0.31 -13.21 -6.79
CA PRO A 50 -0.75 -14.28 -5.88
C PRO A 50 -0.68 -13.86 -4.41
N VAL A 51 0.32 -13.06 -4.03
CA VAL A 51 0.49 -12.58 -2.66
C VAL A 51 -0.60 -11.58 -2.30
N LEU A 52 -0.99 -10.69 -3.21
CA LEU A 52 -2.12 -9.79 -2.99
C LEU A 52 -3.45 -10.54 -2.86
N ILE A 53 -3.64 -11.65 -3.59
CA ILE A 53 -4.84 -12.50 -3.45
C ILE A 53 -4.89 -13.15 -2.06
N MET A 54 -3.75 -13.65 -1.56
CA MET A 54 -3.67 -14.18 -0.19
C MET A 54 -3.86 -13.07 0.86
N ALA A 55 -3.26 -11.90 0.64
CA ALA A 55 -3.40 -10.75 1.51
C ALA A 55 -4.85 -10.29 1.65
N ASP A 56 -5.63 -10.39 0.57
CA ASP A 56 -7.05 -10.05 0.60
C ASP A 56 -7.89 -10.95 1.52
N GLN A 57 -7.42 -12.15 1.85
CA GLN A 57 -8.06 -13.05 2.80
C GLN A 57 -7.73 -12.68 4.26
N THR A 58 -6.83 -11.73 4.48
CA THR A 58 -6.46 -11.21 5.80
C THR A 58 -7.22 -9.91 6.11
N SER A 59 -7.40 -9.61 7.39
CA SER A 59 -8.17 -8.43 7.83
C SER A 59 -7.36 -7.15 7.90
N CYS A 60 -6.03 -7.22 8.02
CA CYS A 60 -5.15 -6.06 8.13
C CYS A 60 -3.70 -6.45 7.81
N LEU A 61 -3.36 -6.55 6.51
CA LEU A 61 -1.97 -6.68 6.08
C LEU A 61 -1.49 -5.34 5.54
N THR A 62 -0.33 -4.91 6.04
CA THR A 62 0.38 -3.72 5.55
C THR A 62 1.78 -4.14 5.13
N ALA A 63 2.34 -3.42 4.18
CA ALA A 63 3.69 -3.64 3.70
C ALA A 63 4.41 -2.31 3.57
N GLN A 64 5.74 -2.36 3.59
CA GLN A 64 6.55 -1.21 3.24
C GLN A 64 6.64 -1.13 1.72
N LEU A 65 6.22 0.01 1.16
CA LEU A 65 6.51 0.35 -0.23
C LEU A 65 7.70 1.30 -0.24
N VAL A 66 8.81 0.88 -0.84
CA VAL A 66 10.05 1.65 -0.94
C VAL A 66 9.99 2.55 -2.19
N PRO A 67 9.84 3.89 -2.04
CA PRO A 67 9.69 4.77 -3.21
C PRO A 67 10.91 4.81 -4.11
N ASP A 68 12.10 4.65 -3.55
CA ASP A 68 13.34 4.66 -4.32
C ASP A 68 13.39 3.47 -5.29
N TRP A 69 12.92 2.30 -4.87
CA TRP A 69 12.83 1.12 -5.73
C TRP A 69 11.78 1.31 -6.83
N PHE A 70 10.64 1.89 -6.48
CA PHE A 70 9.63 2.28 -7.46
C PHE A 70 10.22 3.22 -8.53
N ALA A 71 10.95 4.26 -8.12
CA ALA A 71 11.58 5.22 -9.02
C ALA A 71 12.66 4.58 -9.90
N VAL A 72 13.46 3.69 -9.34
CA VAL A 72 14.45 2.88 -10.10
C VAL A 72 13.77 2.07 -11.20
N ARG A 73 12.64 1.42 -10.90
CA ARG A 73 11.92 0.62 -11.89
C ARG A 73 11.32 1.48 -13.01
N LEU A 74 10.82 2.67 -12.70
CA LEU A 74 10.43 3.64 -13.73
C LEU A 74 11.62 4.08 -14.60
N ALA A 75 12.78 4.33 -13.99
CA ALA A 75 13.99 4.68 -14.74
C ALA A 75 14.42 3.57 -15.71
N GLN A 76 14.31 2.30 -15.31
CA GLN A 76 14.55 1.15 -16.19
C GLN A 76 13.61 1.11 -17.41
N HIS A 77 12.41 1.69 -17.28
CA HIS A 77 11.44 1.84 -18.37
C HIS A 77 11.62 3.13 -19.20
N GLY A 78 12.67 3.92 -18.93
CA GLY A 78 13.03 5.12 -19.69
C GLY A 78 12.42 6.43 -19.18
N TYR A 79 11.84 6.43 -17.97
CA TYR A 79 11.28 7.63 -17.36
C TYR A 79 12.33 8.35 -16.49
N ASP A 80 12.31 9.68 -16.46
CA ASP A 80 13.23 10.46 -15.61
C ASP A 80 12.77 10.43 -14.14
N PRO A 81 13.50 9.78 -13.20
CA PRO A 81 13.07 9.67 -11.81
C PRO A 81 12.95 11.03 -11.09
N MET A 82 13.66 12.07 -11.54
CA MET A 82 13.59 13.41 -10.93
C MET A 82 12.26 14.09 -11.22
N ARG A 83 11.66 13.81 -12.38
CA ARG A 83 10.32 14.31 -12.75
C ARG A 83 9.22 13.74 -11.85
N TYR A 84 9.47 12.61 -11.20
CA TYR A 84 8.49 11.89 -10.38
C TYR A 84 8.84 11.89 -8.89
N ALA A 85 9.73 12.78 -8.44
CA ALA A 85 10.17 12.86 -7.04
C ALA A 85 9.00 13.04 -6.04
N ASP A 86 7.91 13.68 -6.48
CA ASP A 86 6.70 13.88 -5.67
C ASP A 86 5.90 12.58 -5.42
N LEU A 87 6.15 11.51 -6.19
CA LEU A 87 5.43 10.23 -6.03
C LEU A 87 5.60 9.63 -4.65
N ARG A 88 6.71 9.93 -3.96
CA ARG A 88 6.91 9.51 -2.56
C ARG A 88 5.74 9.89 -1.65
N HIS A 89 5.10 11.04 -1.89
CA HIS A 89 3.97 11.50 -1.09
C HIS A 89 2.73 10.67 -1.37
N ILE A 90 2.49 10.30 -2.63
CA ILE A 90 1.36 9.47 -3.06
C ILE A 90 1.52 8.03 -2.53
N LEU A 91 2.74 7.50 -2.56
CA LEU A 91 3.05 6.15 -2.12
C LEU A 91 2.89 5.96 -0.60
N TRP A 92 2.93 7.04 0.17
CA TRP A 92 2.79 7.04 1.63
C TRP A 92 1.48 7.63 2.15
N SER A 93 0.58 8.09 1.27
CA SER A 93 -0.62 8.84 1.68
C SER A 93 -1.87 7.98 1.93
N SER A 94 -1.75 6.67 2.08
CA SER A 94 -2.93 5.80 2.22
C SER A 94 -3.21 5.37 3.66
N VAL A 95 -4.44 5.65 4.10
CA VAL A 95 -4.99 5.11 5.35
C VAL A 95 -5.55 3.71 5.05
N PRO A 96 -5.24 2.68 5.85
CA PRO A 96 -5.86 1.37 5.70
C PRO A 96 -7.38 1.47 5.76
N GLU A 97 -8.07 0.97 4.72
CA GLU A 97 -9.51 0.80 4.79
C GLU A 97 -9.87 -0.24 5.86
N THR A 98 -10.82 0.12 6.72
CA THR A 98 -11.26 -0.77 7.80
C THR A 98 -12.21 -1.83 7.23
N ARG A 99 -11.72 -3.07 7.07
CA ARG A 99 -12.54 -4.19 6.57
C ARG A 99 -13.54 -4.70 7.62
N PRO A 100 -14.67 -5.33 7.23
CA PRO A 100 -15.65 -5.89 8.18
C PRO A 100 -15.03 -6.87 9.20
N ALA A 101 -14.11 -7.73 8.76
CA ALA A 101 -13.39 -8.65 9.66
C ALA A 101 -12.43 -7.92 10.62
N ALA A 102 -11.92 -6.75 10.23
CA ALA A 102 -11.15 -5.88 11.13
C ALA A 102 -12.08 -5.19 12.14
N LYS A 103 -13.31 -4.86 11.76
CA LYS A 103 -14.31 -4.23 12.63
C LYS A 103 -14.63 -5.10 13.85
N HIS A 104 -14.94 -6.39 13.67
CA HIS A 104 -15.19 -7.30 14.81
C HIS A 104 -13.96 -7.42 15.74
N ARG A 105 -12.75 -7.50 15.17
CA ARG A 105 -11.51 -7.55 15.98
C ARG A 105 -11.27 -6.23 16.73
N GLN A 106 -11.60 -5.11 16.10
CA GLN A 106 -11.48 -3.78 16.70
C GLN A 106 -12.51 -3.56 17.80
N GLU A 107 -13.74 -4.06 17.63
CA GLU A 107 -14.79 -4.08 18.65
C GLU A 107 -14.36 -4.95 19.84
N ALA A 108 -13.90 -6.18 19.60
CA ALA A 108 -13.39 -7.05 20.65
C ALA A 108 -12.20 -6.43 21.42
N ALA A 109 -11.27 -5.78 20.71
CA ALA A 109 -10.16 -5.07 21.34
C ALA A 109 -10.65 -3.87 22.16
N ARG A 110 -11.60 -3.09 21.64
CA ARG A 110 -12.21 -1.95 22.35
C ARG A 110 -12.89 -2.39 23.64
N ASP A 111 -13.59 -3.52 23.63
CA ASP A 111 -14.23 -4.07 24.81
C ASP A 111 -13.21 -4.61 25.82
N MET A 112 -12.15 -5.29 25.36
CA MET A 112 -11.10 -5.83 26.22
C MET A 112 -10.30 -4.72 26.93
N PHE A 113 -9.97 -3.64 26.23
CA PHE A 113 -9.17 -2.52 26.76
C PHE A 113 -10.04 -1.36 27.25
N ARG A 114 -11.35 -1.57 27.42
CA ARG A 114 -12.25 -0.57 27.98
C ARG A 114 -11.87 -0.32 29.45
N PRO A 115 -11.63 0.92 29.88
CA PRO A 115 -11.32 1.19 31.29
C PRO A 115 -12.49 0.75 32.16
N ARG A 116 -12.23 -0.09 33.16
CA ARG A 116 -13.24 -0.43 34.18
C ARG A 116 -13.19 0.61 35.31
N PRO A 117 -14.34 1.09 35.82
CA PRO A 117 -14.36 1.98 36.96
C PRO A 117 -13.75 1.29 38.18
N ALA A 118 -12.97 2.03 38.96
CA ALA A 118 -12.21 1.51 40.11
C ALA A 118 -13.07 1.07 41.31
N ASN A 119 -14.39 1.15 41.22
CA ASN A 119 -15.31 0.97 42.35
C ASN A 119 -16.07 -0.38 42.37
N ASP A 120 -15.71 -1.33 41.51
CA ASP A 120 -16.33 -2.67 41.50
C ASP A 120 -15.50 -3.71 42.29
N SER A 121 -15.04 -3.37 43.50
CA SER A 121 -14.34 -4.30 44.42
C SER A 121 -15.08 -4.46 45.75
#